data_AF-A0A7W0TWE6-F1
#
_entry.id   AF-A0A7W0TWE6-F1
#
_cell.length_a   1.000
_cell.length_b   1.000
_cell.length_c   1.000
_cell.angle_alpha   90.00
_cell.angle_beta   90.00
_cell.angle_gamma   90.00
#
_symmetry.space_group_name_H-M   'P 1'
#
loop_
_entity.id
_entity.type
_entity.pdbx_description
1 polymer ?
#
loop_
_entity_poly.entity_id
_entity_poly.type
_entity_poly.pdbx_seq_one_letter_code
_entity_poly.pdbx_strand_id
1 'polypeptide(L)'
;MRKTNPPDPEPVRVDAVALVQTSGKSIPVVARELGVSEQALRTWCNRTAIDAGQGPPGALTSEERSELTRLRRQVRVLEQEREIRNKAAACFAQETS
;
A
#
# COMPACT_ATOMS: atom_id res chain seq x y z
N MET A 1 -17.96 10.23 -10.22
CA MET A 1 -16.99 9.13 -10.35
C MET A 1 -15.59 9.70 -10.13
N ARG A 2 -14.77 9.15 -9.23
CA ARG A 2 -13.35 9.53 -9.15
C ARG A 2 -12.69 9.00 -10.42
N LYS A 3 -12.10 9.87 -11.24
CA LYS A 3 -11.23 9.44 -12.34
C LYS A 3 -10.03 8.75 -11.70
N THR A 4 -10.03 7.42 -11.70
CA THR A 4 -8.83 6.65 -11.39
C THR A 4 -7.90 6.86 -12.59
N ASN A 5 -6.92 7.76 -12.45
CA ASN A 5 -5.83 7.83 -13.41
C ASN A 5 -5.16 6.44 -13.44
N PRO A 6 -4.83 5.88 -14.61
CA PRO A 6 -4.04 4.65 -14.68
C PRO A 6 -2.80 4.82 -13.79
N PRO A 7 -2.36 3.77 -13.07
CA PRO A 7 -1.09 3.84 -12.35
C PRO A 7 0.00 4.16 -13.37
N ASP A 8 0.63 5.32 -13.21
CA ASP A 8 1.68 5.76 -14.11
C ASP A 8 2.84 4.74 -14.11
N PRO A 9 3.51 4.53 -15.25
CA PRO A 9 4.58 3.55 -15.35
C PRO A 9 5.68 3.82 -14.30
N GLU A 10 6.01 2.80 -13.52
CA GLU A 10 7.04 2.81 -12.47
C GLU A 10 8.33 3.57 -12.82
N PRO A 11 8.97 3.38 -13.99
CA PRO A 11 10.18 4.12 -14.34
C PRO A 11 9.96 5.64 -14.39
N VAL A 12 8.83 6.09 -14.94
CA VAL A 12 8.50 7.53 -15.01
C VAL A 12 8.33 8.12 -13.62
N ARG A 13 7.74 7.36 -12.68
CA ARG A 13 7.58 7.79 -11.29
C ARG A 13 8.93 7.95 -10.60
N VAL A 14 9.81 6.96 -10.72
CA VAL A 14 11.13 6.97 -10.07
C VAL A 14 11.96 8.13 -10.59
N ASP A 15 12.02 8.30 -11.90
CA ASP A 15 12.79 9.38 -12.54
C ASP A 15 12.23 10.76 -12.17
N ALA A 16 10.89 10.91 -12.12
CA ALA A 16 10.25 12.16 -11.73
C ALA A 16 10.58 12.55 -10.28
N VAL A 17 10.52 11.60 -9.34
CA VAL A 17 10.87 11.86 -7.93
C VAL A 17 12.37 12.17 -7.80
N ALA A 18 13.23 11.43 -8.49
CA ALA A 18 14.67 11.69 -8.50
C ALA A 18 15.00 13.09 -9.05
N LEU A 19 14.29 13.51 -10.10
CA LEU A 19 14.45 14.84 -10.68
C LEU A 19 14.03 15.94 -9.70
N VAL A 20 12.92 15.77 -8.96
CA VAL A 20 12.52 16.73 -7.90
C VAL A 20 13.59 16.84 -6.82
N GLN A 21 14.16 15.71 -6.37
CA GLN A 21 15.15 15.69 -5.29
C GLN A 21 16.50 16.28 -5.69
N THR A 22 16.93 16.09 -6.94
CA THR A 22 18.26 16.50 -7.42
C THR A 22 18.28 17.89 -8.06
N SER A 23 17.19 18.32 -8.70
CA SER A 23 17.18 19.59 -9.47
C SER A 23 16.96 20.84 -8.62
N GLY A 24 16.48 20.71 -7.38
CA GLY A 24 16.06 21.84 -6.54
C GLY A 24 14.85 22.62 -7.08
N LYS A 25 14.25 22.16 -8.19
CA LYS A 25 13.04 22.76 -8.77
C LYS A 25 11.82 22.40 -7.94
N SER A 26 10.83 23.28 -7.94
CA SER A 26 9.56 23.01 -7.27
C SER A 26 8.75 21.94 -8.03
N ILE A 27 7.93 21.18 -7.29
CA ILE A 27 7.04 20.15 -7.84
C ILE A 27 6.22 20.64 -9.04
N PRO A 28 5.61 21.85 -9.04
CA PRO A 28 4.87 22.37 -10.19
C PRO A 28 5.70 22.51 -11.47
N VAL A 29 6.95 22.95 -11.33
CA VAL A 29 7.85 23.12 -12.48
C VAL A 29 8.20 21.76 -13.08
N VAL A 30 8.59 20.80 -12.24
CA VAL A 30 8.94 19.45 -12.69
C VAL A 30 7.73 18.73 -13.29
N ALA A 31 6.55 18.86 -12.67
CA ALA A 31 5.32 18.28 -13.19
C ALA A 31 4.99 18.79 -14.61
N ARG A 32 5.15 20.10 -14.85
CA ARG A 32 4.95 20.72 -16.15
C ARG A 32 5.98 20.25 -17.19
N GLU A 33 7.25 20.13 -16.81
CA GLU A 33 8.32 19.64 -17.69
C GLU A 33 8.09 18.18 -18.12
N LEU A 34 7.57 17.35 -17.21
CA LEU A 34 7.30 15.93 -17.45
C LEU A 34 5.90 15.65 -18.03
N GLY A 35 5.03 16.67 -18.12
CA GLY A 35 3.65 16.49 -18.58
C GLY A 35 2.77 15.67 -17.63
N VAL A 36 3.11 15.60 -16.33
CA VAL A 36 2.35 14.86 -15.32
C VAL A 36 1.53 15.79 -14.43
N SER A 37 0.53 15.23 -13.75
CA SER A 37 -0.23 16.00 -12.76
C SER A 37 0.64 16.36 -11.55
N GLU A 38 0.60 17.62 -11.11
CA GLU A 38 1.27 18.06 -9.87
C GLU A 38 0.85 17.25 -8.65
N GLN A 39 -0.43 16.86 -8.59
CA GLN A 39 -0.97 16.06 -7.49
C GLN A 39 -0.38 14.64 -7.50
N ALA A 40 -0.21 14.05 -8.68
CA ALA A 40 0.41 12.74 -8.84
C ALA A 40 1.88 12.79 -8.37
N LEU A 41 2.64 13.77 -8.88
CA LEU A 41 4.05 13.95 -8.51
C LEU A 41 4.23 14.19 -7.00
N ARG A 42 3.38 15.03 -6.40
CA ARG A 42 3.37 15.23 -4.93
C ARG A 42 3.10 13.94 -4.17
N THR A 43 2.14 13.14 -4.65
CA THR A 43 1.80 11.86 -4.02
C THR A 43 2.98 10.89 -4.08
N TRP A 44 3.71 10.85 -5.19
CA TRP A 44 4.90 10.02 -5.34
C TRP A 44 6.02 10.46 -4.43
N CYS A 45 6.37 11.75 -4.41
CA CYS A 45 7.39 12.27 -3.50
C CYS A 45 7.07 11.95 -2.04
N ASN A 46 5.81 12.15 -1.63
CA ASN A 46 5.37 11.83 -0.28
C ASN A 46 5.47 10.32 0.02
N ARG A 47 5.09 9.47 -0.95
CA ARG A 47 5.18 8.03 -0.79
C ARG A 47 6.63 7.58 -0.66
N THR A 48 7.52 8.06 -1.52
CA THR A 48 8.94 7.75 -1.46
C THR A 48 9.57 8.22 -0.15
N ALA A 49 9.17 9.39 0.37
CA ALA A 49 9.62 9.86 1.68
C ALA A 49 9.16 8.94 2.82
N ILE A 50 7.90 8.48 2.79
CA ILE A 50 7.38 7.51 3.76
C ILE A 50 8.15 6.19 3.67
N ASP A 51 8.36 5.68 2.45
CA ASP A 51 9.08 4.43 2.21
C ASP A 51 10.58 4.54 2.61
N ALA A 52 11.14 5.75 2.63
CA ALA A 52 12.47 6.05 3.16
C ALA A 52 12.50 6.33 4.68
N GLY A 53 11.39 6.15 5.40
CA GLY A 53 11.31 6.35 6.85
C GLY A 53 11.14 7.80 7.31
N GLN A 54 10.90 8.74 6.38
CA GLN A 54 10.67 10.16 6.67
C GLN A 54 9.17 10.51 6.76
N GLY A 55 8.31 9.50 6.93
CA GLY A 55 6.88 9.67 7.11
C GLY A 55 6.51 10.26 8.47
N PRO A 56 5.28 10.78 8.62
CA PRO A 56 4.76 11.14 9.93
C PRO A 56 4.64 9.89 10.84
N PRO A 57 4.59 10.06 12.17
CA PRO A 57 4.41 8.94 13.10
C PRO A 57 3.21 8.05 12.72
N GLY A 58 3.45 6.74 12.65
CA GLY A 58 2.43 5.75 12.26
C GLY A 58 2.20 5.61 10.76
N ALA A 59 2.94 6.33 9.91
CA ALA A 59 2.94 6.07 8.48
C ALA A 59 3.62 4.72 8.18
N LEU A 60 2.89 3.82 7.51
CA LEU A 60 3.41 2.55 7.04
C LEU A 60 4.04 2.71 5.65
N THR A 61 5.20 2.10 5.46
CA THR A 61 5.80 1.91 4.15
C THR A 61 4.87 1.06 3.27
N SER A 62 5.11 1.10 1.97
CA SER A 62 4.40 0.27 1.00
C SER A 62 4.54 -1.22 1.31
N GLU A 63 5.72 -1.65 1.74
CA GLU A 63 6.01 -3.04 2.12
C GLU A 63 5.27 -3.42 3.41
N GLU A 64 5.39 -2.62 4.47
CA GLU A 64 4.69 -2.85 5.74
C GLU A 64 3.17 -2.93 5.56
N ARG A 65 2.61 -2.06 4.70
CA ARG A 65 1.18 -2.06 4.39
C ARG A 65 0.76 -3.33 3.65
N SER A 66 1.58 -3.79 2.70
CA SER A 66 1.34 -5.04 1.97
C SER A 66 1.33 -6.23 2.92
N GLU A 67 2.34 -6.29 3.78
CA GLU A 67 2.50 -7.35 4.76
C GLU A 67 1.35 -7.36 5.78
N LEU A 68 0.97 -6.19 6.31
CA LEU A 68 -0.19 -6.07 7.20
C LEU A 68 -1.47 -6.58 6.55
N THR A 69 -1.66 -6.31 5.27
CA THR A 69 -2.84 -6.78 4.51
C THR A 69 -2.80 -8.30 4.35
N ARG A 70 -1.63 -8.86 4.02
CA ARG A 70 -1.41 -10.31 3.91
C ARG A 70 -1.71 -11.00 5.25
N LEU A 71 -1.16 -10.49 6.34
CA LEU A 71 -1.34 -11.04 7.69
C LEU A 71 -2.81 -10.97 8.12
N ARG A 72 -3.49 -9.84 7.91
CA ARG A 72 -4.94 -9.73 8.21
C ARG A 72 -5.77 -10.75 7.45
N ARG A 73 -5.44 -11.03 6.19
CA ARG A 73 -6.09 -12.08 5.41
C ARG A 73 -5.81 -13.47 5.99
N GLN A 74 -4.57 -13.75 6.36
CA GLN A 74 -4.19 -15.03 6.97
C GLN A 74 -4.90 -15.27 8.30
N VAL A 75 -4.94 -14.26 9.18
CA VAL A 75 -5.64 -14.34 10.46
C VAL A 75 -7.11 -14.70 10.24
N ARG A 76 -7.80 -14.03 9.31
CA ARG A 76 -9.20 -14.33 8.99
C ARG A 76 -9.40 -15.78 8.53
N VAL A 77 -8.49 -16.30 7.69
CA VAL A 77 -8.55 -17.69 7.22
C VAL A 77 -8.37 -18.65 8.38
N LEU A 78 -7.36 -18.42 9.23
CA LEU A 78 -7.09 -19.28 10.39
C LEU A 78 -8.24 -19.29 11.40
N GLU A 79 -8.88 -18.14 11.63
CA GLU A 79 -10.06 -18.05 12.48
C GLU A 79 -11.22 -18.88 11.94
N GLN A 80 -11.46 -18.82 10.62
CA GLN A 80 -12.50 -19.62 9.96
C GLN A 80 -12.19 -21.13 10.02
N GLU A 81 -10.93 -21.53 9.79
CA GLU A 81 -10.52 -22.94 9.90
C GLU A 81 -10.69 -23.48 11.32
N ARG A 82 -10.32 -22.68 12.33
CA ARG A 82 -10.53 -23.03 13.74
C ARG A 82 -12.02 -23.21 14.04
N GLU A 83 -12.87 -22.32 13.55
CA GLU A 83 -14.31 -22.40 13.76
C GLU A 83 -14.90 -23.69 13.16
N ILE A 84 -14.52 -24.04 11.92
CA ILE A 84 -14.95 -25.29 11.26
C ILE A 84 -14.51 -26.50 12.09
N ARG A 85 -13.25 -26.53 12.53
CA ARG A 85 -12.73 -27.64 13.35
C ARG A 85 -13.50 -27.79 14.66
N ASN A 86 -13.79 -26.68 15.34
CA ASN A 86 -14.55 -26.70 16.59
C ASN A 86 -15.98 -27.20 16.37
N LYS A 87 -16.65 -26.77 15.29
CA LYS A 87 -17.99 -27.26 14.94
C LYS A 87 -17.98 -28.76 14.65
N ALA A 88 -16.98 -29.24 13.91
CA ALA A 88 -16.83 -30.67 13.64
C ALA A 88 -16.61 -31.46 14.93
N ALA A 89 -15.70 -31.01 15.80
CA ALA A 89 -15.45 -31.65 17.10
C ALA A 89 -16.71 -31.71 17.99
N ALA A 90 -17.50 -30.64 18.01
CA ALA A 90 -18.77 -30.61 18.75
C ALA A 90 -19.80 -31.59 18.19
N CYS A 91 -19.88 -31.75 16.86
CA CYS A 91 -20.73 -32.76 16.23
C CYS A 91 -20.32 -34.18 16.63
N PHE A 92 -19.02 -34.50 16.54
CA PHE A 92 -18.52 -35.83 16.91
C PHE A 92 -18.75 -36.17 18.39
N ALA A 93 -18.63 -35.19 19.28
CA ALA A 93 -18.89 -35.39 20.71
C ALA A 93 -20.37 -35.69 21.01
N GLN A 94 -21.30 -35.14 20.23
CA GLN A 94 -22.74 -35.41 20.36
C GLN A 94 -23.13 -36.80 19.82
N GLU A 95 -22.46 -37.29 18.77
CA GLU A 95 -22.74 -38.61 18.19
C GLU A 95 -22.19 -39.78 19.01
N THR A 96 -21.20 -39.53 19.88
CA THR A 96 -20.54 -40.54 20.70
C THR A 96 -21.03 -40.57 22.16
N SER A 97 -21.99 -39.71 22.52
CA SER A 97 -22.67 -39.69 23.83
C SER A 97 -24.02 -40.41 23.80
#